data_AF-A0A2T1DV52-F1
#
_entry.id   AF-A0A2T1DV52-F1
#
_cell.length_a   1.000
_cell.length_b   1.000
_cell.length_c   1.000
_cell.angle_alpha   90.00
_cell.angle_beta   90.00
_cell.angle_gamma   90.00
#
_symmetry.space_group_name_H-M   'P 1'
#
loop_
_entity.id
_entity.type
_entity.pdbx_description
1 polymer ?
#
loop_
_entity_poly.entity_id
_entity_poly.type
_entity_poly.pdbx_seq_one_letter_code
_entity_poly.pdbx_strand_id
1 'polypeptide(L)'
;MLKTLRQSQEWEARDAKVDIFLHEGLWDDAIQAVQADTYYRSELVHRVMQAVVSTHPDWVIAAARERAEPIMAQGKADRYQESVQWLRQAKAASLQSEQQSVWTTYFNQLQSSHARKRKLMDLCKQLR
;
A
#
# COMPACT_ATOMS: atom_id res chain seq x y z
N MET A 1 20.69 14.84 17.93
CA MET A 1 19.24 15.03 17.70
C MET A 1 18.55 13.80 17.12
N LEU A 2 19.05 13.19 16.03
CA LEU A 2 18.44 12.00 15.41
C LEU A 2 18.31 10.76 16.34
N LYS A 3 19.22 10.56 17.30
CA LYS A 3 19.15 9.43 18.25
C LYS A 3 17.96 9.51 19.21
N THR A 4 17.53 10.71 19.60
CA THR A 4 16.46 10.89 20.59
C THR A 4 15.08 10.61 19.97
N LEU A 5 14.89 11.00 18.71
CA LEU A 5 13.66 10.71 17.97
C LEU A 5 13.49 9.21 17.71
N ARG A 6 14.57 8.43 17.54
CA ARG A 6 14.47 6.98 17.32
C ARG A 6 13.83 6.24 18.52
N GLN A 7 13.89 6.80 19.73
CA GLN A 7 13.40 6.17 20.97
C GLN A 7 11.99 6.59 21.42
N SER A 8 11.41 7.67 20.88
CA SER A 8 10.07 8.11 21.32
C SER A 8 8.97 7.22 20.76
N GLN A 9 8.36 6.39 21.61
CA GLN A 9 7.23 5.51 21.24
C GLN A 9 5.86 6.21 21.25
N GLU A 10 5.81 7.53 21.31
CA GLU A 10 4.52 8.24 21.25
C GLU A 10 3.92 8.22 19.85
N TRP A 11 2.62 8.02 19.79
CA TRP A 11 1.84 7.81 18.59
C TRP A 11 1.84 9.03 17.63
N GLU A 12 2.02 10.25 18.16
CA GLU A 12 2.24 11.49 17.38
C GLU A 12 3.69 11.59 16.89
N ALA A 13 4.65 11.12 17.69
CA ALA A 13 6.07 11.15 17.35
C ALA A 13 6.39 10.21 16.18
N ARG A 14 5.55 9.21 15.87
CA ARG A 14 5.71 8.32 14.72
C ARG A 14 5.25 8.93 13.40
N ASP A 15 4.11 9.61 13.35
CA ASP A 15 3.69 10.35 12.15
C ASP A 15 4.71 11.45 11.83
N ALA A 16 5.13 12.19 12.86
CA ALA A 16 6.21 13.17 12.73
C ALA A 16 7.53 12.52 12.28
N LYS A 17 7.86 11.31 12.74
CA LYS A 17 9.04 10.58 12.28
C LYS A 17 8.95 10.18 10.82
N VAL A 18 7.81 9.66 10.37
CA VAL A 18 7.60 9.34 8.96
C VAL A 18 7.72 10.60 8.12
N ASP A 19 7.07 11.70 8.54
CA ASP A 19 7.16 12.97 7.81
C ASP A 19 8.60 13.51 7.75
N ILE A 20 9.36 13.40 8.84
CA ILE A 20 10.80 13.73 8.86
C ILE A 20 11.57 12.81 7.90
N PHE A 21 11.36 11.49 7.95
CA PHE A 21 12.06 10.55 7.06
C PHE A 21 11.74 10.81 5.58
N LEU A 22 10.48 11.13 5.27
CA LEU A 22 10.08 11.50 3.92
C LEU A 22 10.69 12.85 3.49
N HIS A 23 10.80 13.81 4.41
CA HIS A 23 11.41 15.12 4.12
C HIS A 23 12.93 15.02 3.91
N GLU A 24 13.61 14.19 4.70
CA GLU A 24 15.05 13.96 4.66
C GLU A 24 15.47 12.96 3.56
N GLY A 25 14.51 12.36 2.85
CA GLY A 25 14.77 11.37 1.80
C GLY A 25 15.19 9.98 2.32
N LEU A 26 14.92 9.69 3.59
CA LEU A 26 15.19 8.41 4.25
C LEU A 26 14.05 7.41 3.97
N TRP A 27 13.93 7.00 2.71
CA TRP A 27 12.82 6.17 2.22
C TRP A 27 12.75 4.80 2.91
N ASP A 28 13.89 4.13 3.10
CA ASP A 28 13.97 2.84 3.77
C ASP A 28 13.55 2.92 5.26
N ASP A 29 13.97 3.98 5.97
CA ASP A 29 13.56 4.22 7.35
C ASP A 29 12.05 4.49 7.45
N ALA A 30 11.49 5.25 6.49
CA ALA A 30 10.05 5.48 6.40
C ALA A 30 9.27 4.18 6.16
N ILE A 31 9.76 3.31 5.27
CA ILE A 31 9.20 1.99 5.00
C ILE A 31 9.23 1.10 6.26
N GLN A 32 10.37 1.03 6.96
CA GLN A 32 10.48 0.25 8.18
C GLN A 32 9.54 0.76 9.28
N ALA A 33 9.40 2.09 9.40
CA ALA A 33 8.52 2.71 10.38
C ALA A 33 7.05 2.28 10.20
N VAL A 34 6.59 2.13 8.95
CA VAL A 34 5.22 1.70 8.65
C VAL A 34 5.04 0.18 8.61
N GLN A 35 6.08 -0.60 8.29
CA GLN A 35 6.02 -2.07 8.35
C GLN A 35 5.93 -2.60 9.77
N ALA A 36 6.61 -1.94 10.72
CA ALA A 36 6.51 -2.27 12.14
C ALA A 36 5.10 -2.01 12.71
N ASP A 37 4.26 -1.26 11.99
CA ASP A 37 2.89 -0.97 12.39
C ASP A 37 1.89 -1.87 11.67
N THR A 38 1.52 -2.96 12.34
CA THR A 38 0.48 -3.86 11.87
C THR A 38 -0.92 -3.31 12.15
N TYR A 39 -1.06 -2.23 12.93
CA TYR A 39 -2.33 -1.77 13.49
C TYR A 39 -2.84 -0.48 12.81
N TYR A 40 -3.89 -0.62 12.01
CA TYR A 40 -4.90 0.41 11.71
C TYR A 40 -4.51 1.72 11.00
N ARG A 41 -3.24 2.05 10.73
CA ARG A 41 -2.89 3.30 10.01
C ARG A 41 -2.74 3.12 8.50
N SER A 42 -3.84 2.78 7.83
CA SER A 42 -3.90 2.72 6.36
C SER A 42 -3.47 4.04 5.70
N GLU A 43 -3.80 5.18 6.32
CA GLU A 43 -3.44 6.52 5.82
C GLU A 43 -1.93 6.81 5.82
N LEU A 44 -1.22 6.41 6.88
CA LEU A 44 0.23 6.60 6.99
C LEU A 44 0.98 5.76 5.95
N VAL A 45 0.56 4.49 5.80
CA VAL A 45 1.11 3.60 4.77
C VAL A 45 0.82 4.15 3.37
N HIS A 46 -0.40 4.64 3.11
CA HIS A 46 -0.73 5.28 1.83
C HIS A 46 0.18 6.49 1.54
N ARG A 47 0.53 7.30 2.55
CA ARG A 47 1.43 8.44 2.40
C ARG A 47 2.85 8.00 2.03
N VAL A 48 3.41 7.03 2.75
CA VAL A 48 4.74 6.49 2.45
C VAL A 48 4.76 5.88 1.06
N MET A 49 3.74 5.09 0.70
CA MET A 49 3.60 4.52 -0.65
C MET A 49 3.61 5.58 -1.74
N GLN A 50 2.90 6.69 -1.57
CA GLN A 50 2.91 7.78 -2.55
C GLN A 50 4.28 8.45 -2.66
N ALA A 51 4.99 8.61 -1.56
CA ALA A 51 6.31 9.24 -1.57
C ALA A 51 7.37 8.34 -2.22
N VAL A 52 7.31 7.03 -1.97
CA VAL A 52 8.31 6.08 -2.47
C VAL A 52 7.95 5.44 -3.80
N VAL A 53 6.77 5.72 -4.38
CA VAL A 53 6.26 5.07 -5.62
C VAL A 53 7.24 5.12 -6.79
N SER A 54 8.01 6.20 -6.92
CA SER A 54 8.98 6.37 -8.01
C SER A 54 10.35 5.74 -7.72
N THR A 55 10.69 5.60 -6.43
CA THR A 55 12.00 5.08 -5.98
C THR A 55 11.99 3.59 -5.65
N HIS A 56 10.87 3.10 -5.10
CA HIS A 56 10.68 1.73 -4.60
C HIS A 56 9.32 1.16 -5.06
N PRO A 57 9.04 1.12 -6.39
CA PRO A 57 7.77 0.65 -6.91
C PRO A 57 7.47 -0.81 -6.54
N ASP A 58 8.50 -1.66 -6.47
CA ASP A 58 8.36 -3.08 -6.10
C ASP A 58 7.79 -3.24 -4.69
N TRP A 59 8.28 -2.45 -3.74
CA TRP A 59 7.78 -2.46 -2.37
C TRP A 59 6.33 -2.00 -2.30
N VAL A 60 5.97 -0.93 -3.02
CA VAL A 60 4.58 -0.42 -3.05
C VAL A 60 3.63 -1.49 -3.61
N ILE A 61 4.03 -2.19 -4.67
CA ILE A 61 3.24 -3.28 -5.25
C ILE A 61 3.08 -4.41 -4.23
N ALA A 62 4.16 -4.86 -3.59
CA ALA A 62 4.13 -5.95 -2.62
C ALA A 62 3.24 -5.60 -1.40
N ALA A 63 3.46 -4.45 -0.78
CA ALA A 63 2.72 -4.02 0.40
C ALA A 63 1.23 -3.79 0.11
N ALA A 64 0.89 -3.26 -1.07
CA ALA A 64 -0.51 -3.12 -1.48
C ALA A 64 -1.20 -4.47 -1.66
N ARG A 65 -0.51 -5.47 -2.23
CA ARG A 65 -1.04 -6.84 -2.36
C ARG A 65 -1.26 -7.48 -1.00
N GLU A 66 -0.28 -7.41 -0.11
CA GLU A 66 -0.34 -7.97 1.24
C GLU A 66 -1.51 -7.40 2.07
N ARG A 67 -1.86 -6.13 1.87
CA ARG A 67 -3.02 -5.50 2.53
C ARG A 67 -4.33 -5.76 1.81
N ALA A 68 -4.34 -5.81 0.47
CA ALA A 68 -5.55 -6.02 -0.32
C ALA A 68 -6.10 -7.45 -0.22
N GLU A 69 -5.25 -8.46 -0.35
CA GLU A 69 -5.61 -9.88 -0.37
C GLU A 69 -6.38 -10.37 0.87
N PRO A 70 -5.95 -10.08 2.12
CA PRO A 70 -6.70 -10.51 3.31
C PRO A 70 -8.07 -9.85 3.41
N ILE A 71 -8.22 -8.61 2.92
CA ILE A 71 -9.53 -7.94 2.86
C ILE A 71 -10.46 -8.64 1.87
N MET A 72 -9.94 -9.02 0.70
CA MET A 72 -10.71 -9.80 -0.28
C MET A 72 -11.05 -11.20 0.24
N ALA A 73 -10.12 -11.86 0.93
CA ALA A 73 -10.29 -13.19 1.51
C ALA A 73 -11.38 -13.23 2.59
N GLN A 74 -11.46 -12.20 3.45
CA GLN A 74 -12.48 -12.08 4.51
C GLN A 74 -13.92 -12.06 3.97
N GLY A 75 -14.13 -11.75 2.68
CA GLY A 75 -15.46 -11.77 2.07
C GLY A 75 -16.39 -10.62 2.51
N LYS A 76 -15.86 -9.66 3.28
CA LYS A 76 -16.57 -8.49 3.80
C LYS A 76 -16.74 -7.43 2.72
N ALA A 77 -17.95 -7.37 2.14
CA ALA A 77 -18.25 -6.53 1.00
C ALA A 77 -18.16 -5.02 1.29
N ASP A 78 -18.34 -4.61 2.54
CA ASP A 78 -18.09 -3.26 3.06
C ASP A 78 -16.62 -2.85 2.92
N ARG A 79 -15.68 -3.80 3.05
CA ARG A 79 -14.24 -3.53 3.00
C ARG A 79 -13.63 -3.62 1.60
N TYR A 80 -14.37 -4.07 0.59
CA TYR A 80 -13.83 -4.17 -0.77
C TYR A 80 -13.36 -2.83 -1.35
N GLN A 81 -13.94 -1.70 -0.92
CA GLN A 81 -13.46 -0.38 -1.32
C GLN A 81 -12.04 -0.11 -0.85
N GLU A 82 -11.71 -0.51 0.39
CA GLU A 82 -10.36 -0.37 0.94
C GLU A 82 -9.35 -1.22 0.16
N SER A 83 -9.69 -2.49 -0.10
CA SER A 83 -8.86 -3.37 -0.92
C SER A 83 -8.56 -2.80 -2.32
N VAL A 84 -9.57 -2.19 -2.94
CA VAL A 84 -9.45 -1.56 -4.26
C VAL A 84 -8.59 -0.29 -4.22
N GLN A 85 -8.59 0.47 -3.12
CA GLN A 85 -7.69 1.60 -2.94
C GLN A 85 -6.22 1.15 -2.93
N TRP A 86 -5.90 0.06 -2.22
CA TRP A 86 -4.56 -0.54 -2.24
C TRP A 86 -4.14 -0.95 -3.66
N LEU A 87 -5.02 -1.66 -4.39
CA LEU A 87 -4.74 -2.05 -5.78
C LEU A 87 -4.53 -0.86 -6.71
N ARG A 88 -5.21 0.27 -6.47
CA ARG A 88 -5.02 1.49 -7.24
C ARG A 88 -3.60 2.02 -7.11
N GLN A 89 -3.03 2.00 -5.90
CA GLN A 89 -1.66 2.42 -5.66
C GLN A 89 -0.66 1.47 -6.32
N ALA A 90 -0.88 0.15 -6.22
CA ALA A 90 -0.04 -0.82 -6.91
C ALA A 90 -0.04 -0.65 -8.44
N LYS A 91 -1.20 -0.35 -9.05
CA LYS A 91 -1.28 -0.02 -10.48
C LYS A 91 -0.44 1.22 -10.80
N ALA A 92 -0.58 2.29 -10.01
CA ALA A 92 0.18 3.53 -10.21
C ALA A 92 1.70 3.31 -10.11
N ALA A 93 2.15 2.50 -9.15
CA ALA A 93 3.55 2.09 -9.00
C ALA A 93 4.04 1.28 -10.21
N SER A 94 3.23 0.31 -10.66
CA SER A 94 3.57 -0.56 -11.79
C SER A 94 3.68 0.20 -13.11
N LEU A 95 2.86 1.25 -13.30
CA LEU A 95 2.93 2.14 -14.46
C LEU A 95 4.23 2.96 -14.48
N GLN A 96 4.71 3.39 -13.31
CA GLN A 96 5.97 4.15 -13.21
C GLN A 96 7.20 3.28 -13.40
N SER A 97 7.13 1.99 -13.01
CA SER A 97 8.25 1.06 -13.10
C SER A 97 8.36 0.32 -14.45
N GLU A 98 7.55 0.66 -15.45
CA GLU A 98 7.40 -0.10 -16.71
C GLU A 98 7.00 -1.59 -16.52
N GLN A 99 6.58 -1.97 -15.31
CA GLN A 99 6.16 -3.33 -14.94
C GLN A 99 4.67 -3.58 -15.21
N GLN A 100 4.09 -2.86 -16.17
CA GLN A 100 2.67 -2.93 -16.47
C GLN A 100 2.23 -4.35 -16.88
N SER A 101 3.08 -5.09 -17.60
CA SER A 101 2.79 -6.48 -18.02
C SER A 101 2.64 -7.44 -16.84
N VAL A 102 3.52 -7.31 -15.84
CA VAL A 102 3.48 -8.10 -14.59
C VAL A 102 2.23 -7.75 -13.80
N TRP A 103 1.90 -6.47 -13.70
CA TRP A 103 0.67 -6.01 -13.06
C TRP A 103 -0.59 -6.54 -13.75
N THR A 104 -0.68 -6.46 -15.07
CA THR A 104 -1.84 -6.95 -15.82
C THR A 104 -2.02 -8.46 -15.64
N THR A 105 -0.94 -9.23 -15.66
CA THR A 105 -1.00 -10.68 -15.40
C THR A 105 -1.53 -10.97 -14.00
N TYR A 106 -0.98 -10.31 -12.97
CA TYR A 106 -1.44 -10.44 -11.59
C TYR A 106 -2.92 -10.04 -11.44
N PHE A 107 -3.31 -8.90 -12.00
CA PHE A 107 -4.68 -8.38 -11.88
C PHE A 107 -5.69 -9.30 -12.57
N ASN A 108 -5.34 -9.87 -13.74
CA ASN A 108 -6.19 -10.85 -14.42
C ASN A 108 -6.34 -12.15 -13.61
N GLN A 109 -5.26 -12.61 -12.97
CA GLN A 109 -5.31 -13.77 -12.08
C GLN A 109 -6.20 -13.48 -10.86
N LEU A 110 -6.05 -12.31 -10.25
CA LEU A 110 -6.84 -11.86 -9.11
C LEU A 110 -8.34 -11.79 -9.46
N GLN A 111 -8.68 -11.18 -10.60
CA GLN A 111 -10.05 -11.13 -11.12
C GLN A 111 -10.63 -12.53 -11.36
N SER A 112 -9.82 -13.46 -11.89
CA SER A 112 -10.26 -14.84 -12.12
C SER A 112 -10.53 -15.57 -10.80
N SER A 113 -9.62 -15.45 -9.82
CA SER A 113 -9.76 -16.04 -8.48
C SER A 113 -10.97 -15.49 -7.71
N HIS A 114 -11.32 -14.23 -7.94
CA HIS A 114 -12.40 -13.55 -7.23
C HIS A 114 -13.63 -13.24 -8.09
N ALA A 115 -13.76 -13.88 -9.26
CA ALA A 115 -14.81 -13.60 -10.23
C ALA A 115 -16.24 -13.72 -9.67
N ARG A 116 -16.45 -14.58 -8.65
CA ARG A 116 -17.74 -14.78 -8.00
C ARG A 116 -18.15 -13.62 -7.07
N LYS A 117 -17.21 -12.75 -6.68
CA LYS A 117 -17.46 -11.58 -5.80
C LYS A 117 -17.90 -10.39 -6.65
N ARG A 118 -19.17 -10.35 -7.06
CA ARG A 118 -19.74 -9.33 -7.97
C ARG A 118 -19.37 -7.89 -7.61
N LYS A 119 -19.55 -7.49 -6.33
CA LYS A 119 -19.20 -6.13 -5.86
C LYS A 119 -17.72 -5.80 -6.03
N LEU A 120 -16.83 -6.75 -5.73
CA LEU A 120 -15.39 -6.58 -5.92
C LEU A 120 -15.06 -6.45 -7.41
N MET A 121 -15.67 -7.27 -8.26
CA MET A 121 -15.49 -7.19 -9.71
C MET A 121 -15.95 -5.85 -10.28
N ASP A 122 -17.07 -5.30 -9.81
CA ASP A 122 -17.54 -3.99 -10.26
C ASP A 122 -16.62 -2.86 -9.84
N LEU A 123 -16.02 -2.92 -8.64
CA LEU A 123 -14.99 -1.98 -8.22
C LEU A 123 -13.69 -2.16 -9.03
N CYS A 124 -13.27 -3.39 -9.31
CA CYS A 124 -12.11 -3.67 -10.15
C CYS A 124 -12.29 -3.18 -11.60
N LYS A 125 -13.52 -3.18 -12.14
CA LYS A 125 -13.78 -2.59 -13.47
C LYS A 125 -13.54 -1.08 -13.51
N GLN A 126 -13.76 -0.37 -12.40
CA GLN A 126 -13.47 1.06 -12.30
C GLN A 126 -11.96 1.35 -12.28
N LEU A 127 -11.14 0.35 -11.95
CA LEU A 127 -9.68 0.43 -11.97
C LEU A 127 -9.08 0.12 -13.34
N ARG A 128 -9.84 -0.43 -14.29
CA ARG A 128 -9.33 -0.82 -15.62
C ARG A 128 -8.97 0.42 -16.42
#